data_AF-A0A497QML1-F1
#
_entry.id   AF-A0A497QML1-F1
#
_cell.length_a   1.000
_cell.length_b   1.000
_cell.length_c   1.000
_cell.angle_alpha   90.00
_cell.angle_beta   90.00
_cell.angle_gamma   90.00
#
_symmetry.space_group_name_H-M   'P 1'
#
loop_
_entity.id
_entity.type
_entity.pdbx_description
1 polymer ?
#
loop_
_entity_poly.entity_id
_entity_poly.type
_entity_poly.pdbx_seq_one_letter_code
_entity_poly.pdbx_strand_id
1 'polypeptide(L)'
;MPIDFDAICTELFNKGLIIAALVGRKNGEIVYISSNWQVEQEDLKQCISKWQSRSQFVKLQGVKYSLLMNTAEYFSGVNYKERSFLCGAFSPDPNDQYVVIGYAPPGVDGRNAYVDVVRAANQMRESGPYMAEGEELGKNSDTPVQSTEETSTVSAASGVDPFLVEEINGFLSWINDPNGLAGYIQYYLDQNDETVLSKLAQAYADFRNVFGF
;
A
#
# COMPACT_ATOMS: atom_id res chain seq x y z
N MET A 1 7.00 -9.01 -18.18
CA MET A 1 7.33 -7.82 -19.00
C MET A 1 8.26 -6.97 -18.14
N PRO A 2 9.36 -6.40 -18.68
CA PRO A 2 10.23 -5.52 -17.88
C PRO A 2 9.42 -4.32 -17.37
N ILE A 3 9.66 -3.90 -16.13
CA ILE A 3 8.99 -2.77 -15.52
C ILE A 3 9.44 -1.49 -16.24
N ASP A 4 8.47 -0.72 -16.74
CA ASP A 4 8.72 0.58 -17.36
C ASP A 4 8.67 1.68 -16.29
N PHE A 5 9.83 1.95 -15.68
CA PHE A 5 9.95 2.98 -14.65
C PHE A 5 9.65 4.39 -15.19
N ASP A 6 10.00 4.67 -16.44
CA ASP A 6 9.77 5.96 -17.08
C ASP A 6 8.28 6.26 -17.21
N ALA A 7 7.49 5.29 -17.69
CA ALA A 7 6.04 5.44 -17.82
C ALA A 7 5.36 5.66 -16.45
N ILE A 8 5.72 4.86 -15.45
CA ILE A 8 5.16 4.95 -14.09
C ILE A 8 5.49 6.31 -13.45
N CYS A 9 6.76 6.75 -13.55
CA CYS A 9 7.17 8.03 -13.00
C CYS A 9 6.58 9.21 -13.78
N THR A 10 6.37 9.09 -15.09
CA THR A 10 5.67 10.12 -15.88
C THR A 10 4.22 10.27 -15.42
N GLU A 11 3.50 9.17 -15.17
CA GLU A 11 2.15 9.22 -14.58
C GLU A 11 2.15 9.91 -13.22
N LEU A 12 3.14 9.61 -12.37
CA LEU A 12 3.33 10.23 -11.06
C LEU A 12 3.50 11.75 -11.16
N PHE A 13 4.30 12.24 -12.12
CA PHE A 13 4.53 13.67 -12.32
C PHE A 13 3.30 14.39 -12.89
N ASN A 14 2.53 13.74 -13.76
CA ASN A 14 1.33 14.32 -14.37
C ASN A 14 0.24 14.69 -13.35
N LYS A 15 0.26 14.10 -12.15
CA LYS A 15 -0.65 14.46 -11.05
C LYS A 15 -0.30 15.77 -10.37
N GLY A 16 0.91 16.30 -10.58
CA GLY A 16 1.33 17.64 -10.15
C GLY A 16 1.71 17.78 -8.68
N LEU A 17 1.61 16.73 -7.87
CA LEU A 17 2.02 16.76 -6.45
C LEU A 17 3.52 16.45 -6.26
N ILE A 18 4.04 15.52 -7.03
CA ILE A 18 5.45 15.11 -7.03
C ILE A 18 6.12 15.73 -8.24
N ILE A 19 7.24 16.42 -8.04
CA ILE A 19 7.98 17.07 -9.13
C ILE A 19 9.30 16.37 -9.47
N ALA A 20 9.78 15.51 -8.58
CA ALA A 20 10.96 14.70 -8.80
C ALA A 20 10.79 13.35 -8.11
N ALA A 21 11.30 12.29 -8.72
CA ALA A 21 11.25 10.95 -8.16
C ALA A 21 12.50 10.16 -8.53
N LEU A 22 12.82 9.19 -7.69
CA LEU A 22 13.83 8.19 -7.97
C LEU A 22 13.25 6.82 -7.65
N VAL A 23 13.75 5.81 -8.35
CA VAL A 23 13.52 4.40 -8.06
C VAL A 23 14.86 3.75 -7.82
N GLY A 24 14.97 3.06 -6.69
CA GLY A 24 16.15 2.28 -6.36
C GLY A 24 15.78 0.89 -5.86
N ARG A 25 16.81 0.17 -5.48
CA ARG A 25 16.70 -1.11 -4.76
C ARG A 25 17.00 -0.90 -3.28
N LYS A 26 16.64 -1.87 -2.44
CA LYS A 26 16.92 -1.83 -0.99
C LYS A 26 18.40 -1.65 -0.64
N ASN A 27 19.31 -2.09 -1.51
CA ASN A 27 20.76 -1.92 -1.34
C ASN A 27 21.23 -0.47 -1.58
N GLY A 28 20.35 0.42 -2.05
CA GLY A 28 20.63 1.81 -2.41
C GLY A 28 21.00 2.02 -3.87
N GLU A 29 21.11 0.96 -4.69
CA GLU A 29 21.33 1.07 -6.14
C GLU A 29 20.18 1.83 -6.80
N ILE A 30 20.51 2.86 -7.60
CA ILE A 30 19.52 3.69 -8.29
C ILE A 30 19.29 3.10 -9.68
N VAL A 31 18.04 2.76 -9.97
CA VAL A 31 17.61 2.19 -11.25
C VAL A 31 17.01 3.27 -12.15
N TYR A 32 16.35 4.26 -11.55
CA TYR A 32 15.80 5.41 -12.24
C TYR A 32 15.92 6.67 -11.38
N ILE A 33 16.15 7.81 -12.02
CA ILE A 33 16.12 9.12 -11.37
C ILE A 33 15.60 10.16 -12.35
N SER A 34 14.73 11.05 -11.89
CA SER A 34 14.23 12.15 -12.71
C SER A 34 15.35 13.13 -13.06
N SER A 35 15.31 13.68 -14.28
CA SER A 35 16.38 14.54 -14.82
C SER A 35 16.62 15.83 -14.04
N ASN A 36 15.61 16.28 -13.29
CA ASN A 36 15.67 17.46 -12.43
C ASN A 36 16.15 17.16 -11.00
N TRP A 37 16.62 15.94 -10.73
CA TRP A 37 17.06 15.52 -9.41
C TRP A 37 18.39 14.75 -9.48
N GLN A 38 19.24 14.96 -8.48
CA GLN A 38 20.59 14.39 -8.44
C GLN A 38 20.87 13.80 -7.07
N VAL A 39 20.54 12.53 -6.87
CA VAL A 39 20.72 11.84 -5.60
C VAL A 39 21.88 10.87 -5.73
N GLU A 40 22.83 10.97 -4.82
CA GLU A 40 23.94 10.03 -4.74
C GLU A 40 23.49 8.69 -4.15
N GLN A 41 24.09 7.60 -4.61
CA GLN A 41 23.74 6.25 -4.16
C GLN A 41 23.88 6.07 -2.63
N GLU A 42 24.92 6.66 -2.05
CA GLU A 42 25.17 6.61 -0.60
C GLU A 42 24.13 7.40 0.20
N ASP A 43 23.63 8.52 -0.34
CA ASP A 43 22.57 9.29 0.30
C ASP A 43 21.26 8.50 0.33
N LEU A 44 20.92 7.84 -0.79
CA LEU A 44 19.75 6.98 -0.85
C LEU A 44 19.86 5.80 0.13
N LYS A 45 21.02 5.14 0.16
CA LYS A 45 21.29 4.03 1.08
C LYS A 45 21.16 4.44 2.55
N GLN A 46 21.69 5.60 2.92
CA GLN A 46 21.52 6.15 4.27
C GLN A 46 20.05 6.47 4.56
N CYS A 47 19.33 7.06 3.61
CA CYS A 47 17.90 7.35 3.73
C CYS A 47 17.09 6.07 3.98
N ILE A 48 17.28 5.03 3.17
CA ILE A 48 16.62 3.73 3.31
C ILE A 48 16.96 3.09 4.65
N SER A 49 18.25 3.08 5.03
CA SER A 49 18.69 2.52 6.31
C SER A 49 18.04 3.21 7.51
N LYS A 50 17.95 4.54 7.51
CA LYS A 50 17.29 5.31 8.58
C LYS A 50 15.79 5.10 8.62
N TRP A 51 15.16 4.96 7.46
CA TRP A 51 13.76 4.60 7.38
C TRP A 51 13.50 3.21 7.96
N GLN A 52 14.24 2.20 7.51
CA GLN A 52 14.13 0.82 8.02
C GLN A 52 14.40 0.73 9.53
N SER A 53 15.32 1.54 10.06
CA SER A 53 15.62 1.60 11.49
C SER A 53 14.60 2.40 12.30
N ARG A 54 13.45 2.77 11.74
CA ARG A 54 12.42 3.59 12.42
C ARG A 54 12.92 4.91 12.97
N SER A 55 13.86 5.56 12.29
CA SER A 55 14.39 6.84 12.76
C SER A 55 13.32 7.94 12.75
N GLN A 56 13.50 8.97 13.57
CA GLN A 56 12.61 10.14 13.60
C GLN A 56 12.81 11.08 12.40
N PHE A 57 13.93 10.93 11.69
CA PHE A 57 14.24 11.74 10.51
C PHE A 57 15.07 10.95 9.51
N VAL A 58 14.99 11.37 8.26
CA VAL A 58 15.88 10.93 7.17
C VAL A 58 16.64 12.12 6.62
N LYS A 59 17.73 11.85 5.92
CA LYS A 59 18.47 12.85 5.17
C LYS A 59 18.61 12.38 3.73
N LEU A 60 18.44 13.30 2.80
CA LEU A 60 18.64 13.07 1.37
C LEU A 60 19.21 14.36 0.76
N GLN A 61 20.29 14.28 0.00
CA GLN A 61 21.03 15.46 -0.52
C GLN A 61 21.41 16.47 0.58
N GLY A 62 21.76 15.98 1.77
CA GLY A 62 22.06 16.84 2.94
C GLY A 62 20.84 17.54 3.57
N VAL A 63 19.65 17.44 2.97
CA VAL A 63 18.40 18.01 3.50
C VAL A 63 17.80 17.04 4.51
N LYS A 64 17.47 17.54 5.71
CA LYS A 64 16.83 16.76 6.78
C LYS A 64 15.30 16.81 6.63
N TYR A 65 14.65 15.65 6.66
CA TYR A 65 13.20 15.51 6.68
C TYR A 65 12.78 14.80 7.96
N SER A 66 11.92 15.45 8.75
CA SER A 66 11.32 14.83 9.94
C SER A 66 10.19 13.90 9.50
N LEU A 67 10.24 12.64 9.89
CA LEU A 67 9.24 11.66 9.49
C LEU A 67 7.94 11.86 10.28
N LEU A 68 6.84 12.11 9.56
CA LEU A 68 5.48 12.21 10.08
C LEU A 68 4.80 10.84 10.14
N MET A 69 5.00 10.05 9.09
CA MET A 69 4.58 8.65 9.02
C MET A 69 5.79 7.79 8.70
N ASN A 70 5.97 6.69 9.43
CA ASN A 70 7.11 5.79 9.28
C ASN A 70 6.65 4.35 9.49
N THR A 71 6.16 3.72 8.43
CA THR A 71 5.74 2.30 8.41
C THR A 71 6.72 1.47 7.60
N ALA A 72 6.61 0.14 7.65
CA ALA A 72 7.59 -0.75 6.99
C ALA A 72 7.56 -0.59 5.47
N GLU A 73 6.42 -0.16 4.96
CA GLU A 73 6.08 -0.12 3.56
C GLU A 73 6.20 1.29 2.99
N TYR A 74 5.92 2.33 3.77
CA TYR A 74 6.03 3.71 3.32
C TYR A 74 6.44 4.69 4.43
N PHE A 75 6.90 5.86 4.02
CA PHE A 75 7.09 6.99 4.91
C PHE A 75 6.67 8.31 4.26
N SER A 76 6.37 9.29 5.10
CA SER A 76 6.20 10.68 4.69
C SER A 76 6.98 11.55 5.66
N GLY A 77 7.85 12.40 5.13
CA GLY A 77 8.71 13.31 5.88
C GLY A 77 8.55 14.75 5.41
N VAL A 78 8.67 15.69 6.35
CA VAL A 78 8.57 17.12 6.06
C VAL A 78 9.88 17.83 6.41
N ASN A 79 10.30 18.73 5.54
CA ASN A 79 11.31 19.72 5.88
C ASN A 79 10.61 21.00 6.34
N TYR A 80 10.72 21.35 7.62
CA TYR A 80 10.03 22.53 8.16
C TYR A 80 10.59 23.86 7.67
N LYS A 81 11.83 23.90 7.19
CA LYS A 81 12.49 25.13 6.72
C LYS A 81 11.99 25.51 5.33
N GLU A 82 11.97 24.55 4.42
CA GLU A 82 11.57 24.72 3.02
C GLU A 82 10.07 24.46 2.82
N ARG A 83 9.42 23.78 3.77
CA ARG A 83 8.02 23.31 3.70
C ARG A 83 7.78 22.31 2.56
N SER A 84 8.83 21.62 2.13
CA SER A 84 8.76 20.53 1.16
C SER A 84 8.54 19.17 1.85
N PHE A 85 8.07 18.20 1.08
CA PHE A 85 7.84 16.83 1.55
C PHE A 85 8.72 15.84 0.81
N LEU A 86 9.09 14.78 1.53
CA LEU A 86 9.76 13.61 0.99
C LEU A 86 8.91 12.40 1.33
N CYS A 87 8.45 11.69 0.31
CA CYS A 87 7.63 10.50 0.47
C CYS A 87 8.38 9.30 -0.07
N GLY A 88 8.27 8.16 0.59
CA GLY A 88 8.87 6.93 0.12
C GLY A 88 7.91 5.76 0.27
N ALA A 89 7.98 4.81 -0.66
CA ALA A 89 7.22 3.58 -0.62
C ALA A 89 8.05 2.42 -1.19
N PHE A 90 7.92 1.25 -0.61
CA PHE A 90 8.43 0.02 -1.19
C PHE A 90 7.38 -0.62 -2.09
N SER A 91 7.84 -1.22 -3.20
CA SER A 91 7.01 -2.12 -4.00
C SER A 91 6.58 -3.33 -3.16
N PRO A 92 5.39 -3.91 -3.39
CA PRO A 92 4.93 -5.12 -2.71
C PRO A 92 5.60 -6.41 -3.21
N ASP A 93 6.53 -6.34 -4.18
CA ASP A 93 7.17 -7.53 -4.76
C ASP A 93 8.09 -8.24 -3.74
N PRO A 94 7.86 -9.54 -3.46
CA PRO A 94 8.68 -10.31 -2.52
C PRO A 94 10.07 -10.67 -3.05
N ASN A 95 10.30 -10.65 -4.37
CA ASN A 95 11.56 -11.08 -4.97
C ASN A 95 12.50 -9.91 -5.30
N ASP A 96 11.97 -8.82 -5.86
CA ASP A 96 12.77 -7.65 -6.24
C ASP A 96 12.11 -6.35 -5.74
N GLN A 97 12.24 -6.11 -4.43
CA GLN A 97 11.57 -4.99 -3.77
C GLN A 97 12.22 -3.65 -4.13
N TYR A 98 11.61 -2.95 -5.10
CA TYR A 98 11.95 -1.58 -5.45
C TYR A 98 11.56 -0.59 -4.35
N VAL A 99 12.29 0.51 -4.26
CA VAL A 99 11.96 1.67 -3.44
C VAL A 99 11.72 2.87 -4.34
N VAL A 100 10.57 3.51 -4.17
CA VAL A 100 10.23 4.75 -4.84
C VAL A 100 10.33 5.87 -3.83
N ILE A 101 11.12 6.91 -4.12
CA ILE A 101 11.17 8.13 -3.32
C ILE A 101 10.68 9.28 -4.21
N GLY A 102 9.70 10.03 -3.74
CA GLY A 102 9.16 11.22 -4.39
C GLY A 102 9.42 12.48 -3.58
N TYR A 103 9.80 13.55 -4.27
CA TYR A 103 9.93 14.89 -3.72
C TYR A 103 8.73 15.75 -4.10
N ALA A 104 8.07 16.29 -3.08
CA ALA A 104 6.93 17.19 -3.22
C ALA A 104 7.37 18.62 -2.83
N PRO A 105 7.14 19.62 -3.70
CA PRO A 105 7.57 20.98 -3.45
C PRO A 105 6.74 21.65 -2.36
N PRO A 106 7.14 22.84 -1.89
CA PRO A 106 6.34 23.61 -0.94
C PRO A 106 4.97 23.98 -1.50
N GLY A 107 3.94 23.93 -0.65
CA GLY A 107 2.57 24.33 -1.02
C GLY A 107 1.66 23.21 -1.50
N VAL A 108 2.16 21.97 -1.61
CA VAL A 108 1.33 20.78 -1.90
C VAL A 108 0.93 20.05 -0.62
N ASP A 109 -0.15 19.28 -0.69
CA ASP A 109 -0.57 18.41 0.42
C ASP A 109 0.30 17.15 0.47
N GLY A 110 1.21 17.10 1.45
CA GLY A 110 2.08 15.95 1.70
C GLY A 110 1.33 14.65 2.00
N ARG A 111 0.05 14.71 2.41
CA ARG A 111 -0.79 13.51 2.58
C ARG A 111 -1.21 12.92 1.25
N ASN A 112 -1.58 13.74 0.27
CA ASN A 112 -1.94 13.22 -1.05
C ASN A 112 -0.69 12.80 -1.83
N ALA A 113 0.44 13.49 -1.62
CA ALA A 113 1.72 13.17 -2.24
C ALA A 113 2.20 11.76 -1.91
N TYR A 114 2.06 11.30 -0.66
CA TYR A 114 2.47 9.93 -0.32
C TYR A 114 1.58 8.87 -0.98
N VAL A 115 0.27 9.13 -1.11
CA VAL A 115 -0.68 8.19 -1.73
C VAL A 115 -0.28 7.94 -3.19
N ASP A 116 0.14 8.98 -3.90
CA ASP A 116 0.60 8.85 -5.28
C ASP A 116 1.92 8.10 -5.40
N VAL A 117 2.86 8.31 -4.47
CA VAL A 117 4.11 7.55 -4.40
C VAL A 117 3.86 6.07 -4.11
N VAL A 118 2.97 5.75 -3.17
CA VAL A 118 2.56 4.36 -2.86
C VAL A 118 1.90 3.71 -4.07
N ARG A 119 1.01 4.42 -4.77
CA ARG A 119 0.38 3.91 -5.99
C ARG A 119 1.41 3.62 -7.09
N ALA A 120 2.39 4.51 -7.28
CA ALA A 120 3.49 4.28 -8.21
C ALA A 120 4.33 3.05 -7.82
N ALA A 121 4.68 2.91 -6.54
CA ALA A 121 5.40 1.73 -6.04
C ALA A 121 4.62 0.42 -6.26
N ASN A 122 3.30 0.44 -6.08
CA ASN A 122 2.43 -0.72 -6.32
C ASN A 122 2.36 -1.14 -7.79
N GLN A 123 2.59 -0.22 -8.73
CA GLN A 123 2.68 -0.54 -10.16
C GLN A 123 4.01 -1.23 -10.51
N MET A 124 5.06 -1.09 -9.69
CA MET A 124 6.40 -1.65 -9.91
C MET A 124 6.54 -3.09 -9.38
N ARG A 125 5.66 -3.99 -9.81
CA ARG A 125 5.68 -5.43 -9.47
C ARG A 125 5.93 -6.25 -10.73
N GLU A 126 6.74 -7.31 -10.62
CA GLU A 126 6.93 -8.26 -11.73
C GLU A 126 5.74 -9.22 -11.90
N SER A 127 4.82 -9.23 -10.92
CA SER A 127 3.54 -9.92 -11.03
C SER A 127 2.81 -9.46 -12.29
N GLY A 128 2.59 -10.43 -13.19
CA GLY A 128 1.80 -10.29 -14.40
C GLY A 128 0.44 -9.63 -14.18
N PRO A 129 -0.24 -9.30 -15.28
CA PRO A 129 -1.40 -8.41 -15.26
C PRO A 129 -2.42 -8.91 -14.23
N TYR A 130 -3.02 -7.98 -13.48
CA TYR A 130 -4.07 -8.29 -12.50
C TYR A 130 -5.30 -8.96 -13.12
N MET A 131 -5.36 -8.99 -14.45
CA MET A 131 -6.32 -9.69 -15.30
C MET A 131 -5.52 -10.45 -16.35
N ALA A 132 -5.80 -11.74 -16.54
CA ALA A 132 -5.23 -12.47 -17.68
C ALA A 132 -5.63 -11.76 -18.99
N GLU A 133 -4.78 -11.82 -20.02
CA GLU A 133 -5.06 -11.27 -21.34
C GLU A 133 -6.33 -11.94 -21.91
N GLY A 134 -7.50 -11.32 -21.69
CA GLY A 134 -8.82 -11.88 -21.98
C GLY A 134 -9.92 -11.59 -20.95
N GLU A 135 -9.59 -11.20 -19.71
CA GLU A 135 -10.59 -10.81 -18.71
C GLU A 135 -10.90 -9.31 -18.79
N GLU A 136 -12.12 -9.01 -19.25
CA GLU A 136 -12.71 -7.67 -19.19
C GLU A 136 -13.56 -7.58 -17.92
N LEU A 137 -13.40 -6.49 -17.16
CA LEU A 137 -14.30 -6.15 -16.08
C LEU A 137 -15.67 -5.79 -16.69
N GLY A 138 -16.58 -6.76 -16.69
CA GLY A 138 -17.95 -6.60 -17.18
C GLY A 138 -18.15 -6.92 -18.66
N LYS A 139 -17.92 -8.18 -19.07
CA LYS A 139 -18.60 -8.72 -20.26
C LYS A 139 -20.03 -9.12 -19.90
N ASN A 140 -20.97 -8.20 -20.11
CA ASN A 140 -22.32 -8.58 -20.49
C ASN A 140 -22.23 -9.17 -21.91
N SER A 141 -22.00 -10.48 -22.02
CA SER A 141 -22.22 -11.16 -23.28
C SER A 141 -23.73 -11.28 -23.49
N ASP A 142 -24.24 -10.41 -24.36
CA ASP A 142 -25.52 -10.52 -25.05
C ASP A 142 -25.67 -11.93 -25.63
N THR A 143 -26.24 -12.83 -24.83
CA THR A 143 -26.90 -14.02 -25.35
C THR A 143 -28.33 -13.59 -25.64
N PRO A 144 -28.82 -13.68 -26.90
CA PRO A 144 -30.18 -13.28 -27.21
C PRO A 144 -31.14 -14.09 -26.35
N VAL A 145 -31.95 -13.37 -25.59
CA VAL A 145 -33.08 -13.88 -24.82
C VAL A 145 -33.99 -14.68 -25.77
N GLN A 146 -34.12 -15.98 -25.51
CA GLN A 146 -35.32 -16.70 -25.89
C GLN A 146 -36.14 -16.94 -24.62
N SER A 147 -37.19 -16.13 -24.57
CA SER A 147 -38.34 -16.11 -23.67
C SER A 147 -38.76 -17.45 -23.07
N THR A 148 -38.74 -17.51 -21.75
CA THR A 148 -39.90 -17.99 -20.98
C THR A 148 -40.16 -16.96 -19.90
N GLU A 149 -41.05 -16.02 -20.21
CA GLU A 149 -41.73 -15.22 -19.20
C GLU A 149 -42.68 -16.15 -18.44
N GLU A 150 -42.45 -16.35 -17.14
CA GLU A 150 -43.56 -16.40 -16.21
C GLU A 150 -43.31 -15.40 -15.08
N THR A 151 -44.11 -14.36 -15.17
CA THR A 151 -44.54 -13.39 -14.16
C THR A 151 -44.74 -14.00 -12.78
N SER A 152 -44.57 -13.14 -11.76
CA SER A 152 -44.96 -13.31 -10.35
C SER A 152 -43.84 -13.92 -9.51
N THR A 153 -43.47 -13.44 -8.33
CA THR A 153 -44.09 -12.51 -7.39
C THR A 153 -43.07 -12.30 -6.27
N VAL A 154 -43.20 -11.19 -5.56
CA VAL A 154 -42.68 -10.97 -4.20
C VAL A 154 -42.70 -12.28 -3.40
N SER A 155 -41.53 -12.76 -2.95
CA SER A 155 -41.40 -13.78 -1.92
C SER A 155 -40.03 -13.69 -1.28
N ALA A 156 -40.04 -13.29 -0.01
CA ALA A 156 -38.89 -13.27 0.87
C ALA A 156 -38.33 -14.69 1.07
N ALA A 157 -37.03 -14.87 0.84
CA ALA A 157 -36.25 -15.99 1.38
C ALA A 157 -34.76 -15.63 1.40
N SER A 158 -34.27 -15.30 2.60
CA SER A 158 -32.91 -15.47 3.11
C SER A 158 -31.82 -15.97 2.13
N GLY A 159 -31.13 -15.04 1.46
CA GLY A 159 -29.87 -15.29 0.79
C GLY A 159 -28.86 -14.26 1.28
N VAL A 160 -27.82 -14.71 1.97
CA VAL A 160 -26.75 -13.85 2.50
C VAL A 160 -26.16 -13.01 1.35
N ASP A 161 -25.91 -11.73 1.60
CA ASP A 161 -25.32 -10.80 0.63
C ASP A 161 -24.02 -11.39 0.06
N PRO A 162 -23.89 -11.52 -1.27
CA PRO A 162 -22.67 -12.03 -1.91
C PRO A 162 -21.39 -11.31 -1.48
N PHE A 163 -21.49 -10.00 -1.19
CA PHE A 163 -20.35 -9.21 -0.71
C PHE A 163 -19.96 -9.60 0.72
N LEU A 164 -20.95 -9.83 1.57
CA LEU A 164 -20.73 -10.30 2.94
C LEU A 164 -20.10 -11.69 2.98
N VAL A 165 -20.47 -12.57 2.03
CA VAL A 165 -19.84 -13.89 1.90
C VAL A 165 -18.36 -13.78 1.54
N GLU A 166 -18.01 -12.85 0.65
CA GLU A 166 -16.62 -12.60 0.26
C GLU A 166 -15.79 -12.04 1.44
N GLU A 167 -16.33 -11.08 2.20
CA GLU A 167 -15.69 -10.53 3.39
C GLU A 167 -15.47 -11.59 4.48
N ILE A 168 -16.48 -12.45 4.72
CA ILE A 168 -16.38 -13.55 5.69
C ILE A 168 -15.27 -14.53 5.27
N ASN A 169 -15.17 -14.86 3.98
CA ASN A 169 -14.14 -15.78 3.49
C ASN A 169 -12.74 -15.18 3.59
N GLY A 170 -12.57 -13.89 3.29
CA GLY A 170 -11.31 -13.17 3.47
C GLY A 170 -10.87 -13.15 4.93
N PHE A 171 -11.81 -12.87 5.85
CA PHE A 171 -11.56 -12.88 7.28
C PHE A 171 -11.18 -14.28 7.80
N LEU A 172 -11.89 -15.33 7.36
CA LEU A 172 -11.56 -16.71 7.71
C LEU A 172 -10.19 -17.14 7.17
N SER A 173 -9.84 -16.72 5.97
CA SER A 173 -8.50 -16.96 5.41
C SER A 173 -7.42 -16.30 6.27
N TRP A 174 -7.66 -15.08 6.74
CA TRP A 174 -6.73 -14.37 7.62
C TRP A 174 -6.61 -15.00 9.02
N ILE A 175 -7.69 -15.55 9.58
CA ILE A 175 -7.62 -16.28 10.86
C ILE A 175 -6.79 -17.55 10.72
N ASN A 176 -6.96 -18.29 9.62
CA ASN A 176 -6.33 -19.59 9.42
C ASN A 176 -4.87 -19.49 8.95
N ASP A 177 -4.42 -18.31 8.51
CA ASP A 177 -3.03 -18.07 8.13
C ASP A 177 -2.13 -18.01 9.40
N PRO A 178 -1.05 -18.82 9.47
CA PRO A 178 -0.06 -18.74 10.55
C PRO A 178 0.53 -17.34 10.76
N ASN A 179 0.63 -16.53 9.70
CA ASN A 179 1.09 -15.14 9.75
C ASN A 179 -0.05 -14.12 9.83
N GLY A 180 -1.30 -14.58 9.81
CA GLY A 180 -2.49 -13.74 9.90
C GLY A 180 -2.79 -13.33 11.35
N LEU A 181 -3.89 -13.82 11.92
CA LEU A 181 -4.27 -13.43 13.29
C LEU A 181 -3.21 -13.79 14.34
N ALA A 182 -2.61 -14.98 14.25
CA ALA A 182 -1.60 -15.42 15.21
C ALA A 182 -0.33 -14.55 15.15
N GLY A 183 0.16 -14.23 13.95
CA GLY A 183 1.28 -13.32 13.73
C GLY A 183 0.95 -11.89 14.20
N TYR A 184 -0.26 -11.41 13.95
CA TYR A 184 -0.74 -10.11 14.42
C TYR A 184 -0.75 -10.01 15.95
N ILE A 185 -1.29 -11.03 16.65
CA ILE A 185 -1.29 -11.08 18.11
C ILE A 185 0.14 -11.15 18.66
N GLN A 186 0.99 -12.00 18.08
CA GLN A 186 2.38 -12.15 18.51
C GLN A 186 3.16 -10.84 18.38
N TYR A 187 2.98 -10.11 17.27
CA TYR A 187 3.61 -8.81 17.05
C TYR A 187 3.26 -7.80 18.15
N TYR A 188 1.98 -7.67 18.52
CA TYR A 188 1.57 -6.71 19.56
C TYR A 188 1.90 -7.17 20.99
N LEU A 189 2.00 -8.48 21.22
CA LEU A 189 2.56 -9.03 22.45
C LEU A 189 4.04 -8.66 22.60
N ASP A 190 4.83 -8.80 21.53
CA ASP A 190 6.26 -8.49 21.54
C ASP A 190 6.52 -6.98 21.69
N GLN A 191 5.62 -6.13 21.20
CA GLN A 191 5.67 -4.67 21.38
C GLN A 191 5.17 -4.20 22.76
N ASN A 192 4.56 -5.08 23.55
CA ASN A 192 3.96 -4.77 24.85
C ASN A 192 2.98 -3.57 24.80
N ASP A 193 2.18 -3.48 23.74
CA ASP A 193 1.20 -2.40 23.56
C ASP A 193 -0.12 -2.72 24.30
N GLU A 194 -0.25 -2.20 25.52
CA GLU A 194 -1.42 -2.41 26.39
C GLU A 194 -2.74 -1.93 25.77
N THR A 195 -2.70 -0.95 24.87
CA THR A 195 -3.93 -0.39 24.25
C THR A 195 -4.50 -1.34 23.21
N VAL A 196 -3.64 -1.98 22.42
CA VAL A 196 -4.07 -2.95 21.41
C VAL A 196 -4.43 -4.28 22.07
N LEU A 197 -3.66 -4.70 23.09
CA LEU A 197 -3.94 -5.92 23.85
C LEU A 197 -5.28 -5.85 24.60
N SER A 198 -5.63 -4.71 25.20
CA SER A 198 -6.93 -4.53 25.86
C SER A 198 -8.11 -4.62 24.89
N LYS A 199 -7.98 -4.05 23.68
CA LYS A 199 -9.00 -4.16 22.63
C LYS A 199 -9.14 -5.59 22.10
N LEU A 200 -8.03 -6.32 21.92
CA LEU A 200 -8.04 -7.73 21.54
C LEU A 200 -8.74 -8.59 22.61
N ALA A 201 -8.44 -8.33 23.89
CA ALA A 201 -9.09 -9.01 25.00
C ALA A 201 -10.60 -8.72 25.05
N GLN A 202 -11.00 -7.48 24.79
CA GLN A 202 -12.40 -7.08 24.71
C GLN A 202 -13.12 -7.80 23.56
N ALA A 203 -12.53 -7.80 22.36
CA ALA A 203 -13.09 -8.51 21.21
C ALA A 203 -13.23 -10.01 21.51
N TYR A 204 -12.24 -10.64 22.14
CA TYR A 204 -12.31 -12.04 22.56
C TYR A 204 -13.44 -12.29 23.58
N ALA A 205 -13.63 -11.39 24.55
CA ALA A 205 -14.73 -11.48 25.52
C ALA A 205 -16.10 -11.35 24.83
N ASP A 206 -16.22 -10.45 23.85
CA ASP A 206 -17.44 -10.27 23.07
C ASP A 206 -17.74 -11.51 22.22
N PHE A 207 -16.73 -12.07 21.55
CA PHE A 207 -16.86 -13.35 20.84
C PHE A 207 -17.32 -14.47 21.78
N ARG A 208 -16.72 -14.57 22.96
CA ARG A 208 -17.10 -15.56 23.96
C ARG A 208 -18.55 -15.41 24.41
N ASN A 209 -19.00 -14.19 24.64
CA ASN A 209 -20.38 -13.88 25.04
C ASN A 209 -21.40 -14.20 23.94
N VAL A 210 -21.05 -13.95 22.67
CA VAL A 210 -21.93 -14.23 21.52
C VAL A 210 -22.05 -15.74 21.26
N PHE A 211 -20.95 -16.48 21.35
CA PHE A 211 -20.91 -17.91 21.00
C PHE A 211 -21.09 -18.85 22.20
N GLY A 212 -21.18 -18.32 23.43
CA GLY A 212 -21.64 -19.06 24.61
C GLY A 212 -20.64 -20.06 25.20
N PHE A 213 -19.34 -19.86 24.99
CA PHE A 213 -18.29 -20.67 25.63
C PHE A 213 -17.84 -20.11 26.97
#